data_AF-A0A2E3WXC6-F1
#
_entry.id   AF-A0A2E3WXC6-F1
#
_cell.length_a   1.000
_cell.length_b   1.000
_cell.length_c   1.000
_cell.angle_alpha   90.00
_cell.angle_beta   90.00
_cell.angle_gamma   90.00
#
_symmetry.space_group_name_H-M   'P 1'
#
loop_
_entity.id
_entity.type
_entity.pdbx_description
1 polymer ?
#
loop_
_entity_poly.entity_id
_entity_poly.type
_entity_poly.pdbx_seq_one_letter_code
_entity_poly.pdbx_strand_id
1 'polypeptide(L)'
;MNLKESFVLNNVYTVGDKVIWKWFKGEVHGEVMEVYKVSITKKIKGKNITRNGTPERPAYLVKSEAGNLALKLHSELYGKPDTGKSSRAPYTGSLG
;
A
#
# COMPACT_ATOMS: atom_id res chain seq x y z
N MET A 1 -19.49 14.67 -2.40
CA MET A 1 -18.68 13.46 -2.19
C MET A 1 -19.50 12.38 -1.50
N ASN A 2 -19.46 11.14 -1.99
CA ASN A 2 -20.17 10.01 -1.38
C ASN A 2 -19.45 9.51 -0.12
N LEU A 3 -20.21 9.09 0.90
CA LEU A 3 -19.69 8.49 2.14
C LEU A 3 -18.90 7.19 1.86
N LYS A 4 -19.27 6.45 0.80
CA LYS A 4 -18.52 5.25 0.36
C LYS A 4 -17.13 5.59 -0.18
N GLU A 5 -17.02 6.65 -0.98
CA GLU A 5 -15.73 7.10 -1.52
C GLU A 5 -14.78 7.57 -0.43
N SER A 6 -15.29 8.28 0.59
CA SER A 6 -14.47 8.76 1.70
C SER A 6 -14.00 7.63 2.64
N PHE A 7 -14.81 6.60 2.86
CA PHE A 7 -14.38 5.41 3.61
C PHE A 7 -13.32 4.59 2.88
N VAL A 8 -13.44 4.46 1.55
CA VAL A 8 -12.46 3.78 0.72
C VAL A 8 -11.14 4.57 0.70
N LEU A 9 -11.18 5.89 0.55
CA LEU A 9 -9.96 6.72 0.52
C LEU A 9 -9.18 6.73 1.84
N ASN A 10 -9.86 6.55 2.98
CA ASN A 10 -9.19 6.50 4.30
C ASN A 10 -8.56 5.13 4.62
N ASN A 11 -8.82 4.10 3.82
CA ASN A 11 -8.36 2.74 4.08
C ASN A 11 -7.43 2.19 3.00
N VAL A 12 -7.29 2.84 1.83
CA VAL A 12 -6.34 2.41 0.80
C VAL A 12 -4.93 2.88 1.11
N TYR A 13 -3.95 2.05 0.75
CA TYR A 13 -2.55 2.43 0.89
C TYR A 13 -2.12 3.35 -0.26
N THR A 14 -1.16 4.21 0.01
CA THR A 14 -0.52 5.06 -1.00
C THR A 14 0.93 4.65 -1.22
N VAL A 15 1.54 5.11 -2.32
CA VAL A 15 2.95 4.86 -2.59
C VAL A 15 3.79 5.43 -1.44
N GLY A 16 4.68 4.62 -0.89
CA GLY A 16 5.46 4.96 0.30
C GLY A 16 4.95 4.35 1.61
N ASP A 17 3.69 3.87 1.64
CA ASP A 17 3.16 3.25 2.85
C ASP A 17 3.91 1.98 3.21
N LYS A 18 4.23 1.84 4.50
CA LYS A 18 4.78 0.61 5.06
C LYS A 18 3.69 -0.41 5.24
N VAL A 19 3.88 -1.57 4.62
CA VAL A 19 2.92 -2.67 4.62
C VAL A 19 3.60 -3.98 4.94
N ILE A 20 2.81 -4.89 5.50
CA ILE A 20 3.21 -6.21 5.92
C ILE A 20 2.29 -7.19 5.20
N TRP A 21 2.80 -8.32 4.74
CA TRP A 21 1.97 -9.39 4.20
C TRP A 21 2.48 -10.74 4.64
N LYS A 22 1.58 -11.72 4.70
CA LYS A 22 1.95 -13.10 4.99
C LYS A 22 2.59 -13.74 3.76
N TRP A 23 3.71 -14.41 3.98
CA TRP A 23 4.39 -15.24 3.00
C TRP A 23 4.83 -16.55 3.65
N PHE A 24 4.24 -17.66 3.19
CA PHE A 24 4.43 -18.98 3.81
C PHE A 24 4.09 -18.94 5.31
N LYS A 25 5.04 -19.30 6.19
CA LYS A 25 4.89 -19.26 7.66
C LYS A 25 5.39 -17.94 8.28
N GLY A 26 5.88 -17.00 7.47
CA GLY A 26 6.46 -15.74 7.94
C GLY A 26 5.65 -14.51 7.52
N GLU A 27 6.04 -13.39 8.09
CA GLU A 27 5.56 -12.05 7.72
C GLU A 27 6.68 -11.33 6.98
N VAL A 28 6.32 -10.61 5.93
CA VAL A 28 7.27 -9.85 5.11
C VAL A 28 6.91 -8.39 5.22
N HIS A 29 7.89 -7.59 5.61
CA HIS A 29 7.80 -6.14 5.67
C HIS A 29 8.25 -5.55 4.34
N GLY A 30 7.58 -4.48 3.94
CA GLY A 30 7.92 -3.77 2.72
C GLY A 30 7.17 -2.46 2.57
N GLU A 31 7.21 -1.94 1.36
CA GLU A 31 6.68 -0.64 1.01
C GLU A 31 5.87 -0.73 -0.28
N VAL A 32 4.81 0.07 -0.35
CA VAL A 32 4.00 0.21 -1.56
C VAL A 32 4.78 1.02 -2.60
N MET A 33 5.06 0.41 -3.75
CA MET A 33 5.72 1.05 -4.88
C MET A 33 4.71 1.66 -5.86
N GLU A 34 3.60 0.95 -6.11
CA GLU A 34 2.56 1.38 -7.05
C GLU A 34 1.17 0.90 -6.61
N VAL A 35 0.14 1.66 -6.96
CA VAL A 35 -1.27 1.37 -6.65
C VAL A 35 -2.07 1.24 -7.94
N TYR A 36 -2.81 0.15 -8.06
CA TYR A 36 -3.62 -0.20 -9.23
C TYR A 36 -5.07 -0.40 -8.83
N LYS A 37 -5.94 0.55 -9.23
CA LYS A 37 -7.39 0.50 -8.99
C LYS A 37 -8.17 -0.29 -10.05
N VAL A 38 -7.45 -1.03 -10.90
CA VAL A 38 -7.98 -1.85 -11.99
C VAL A 38 -7.24 -3.19 -12.04
N SER A 39 -7.80 -4.15 -12.77
CA SER A 39 -7.16 -5.43 -13.03
C SER A 39 -5.81 -5.24 -13.73
N ILE A 40 -4.76 -5.85 -13.19
CA ILE A 40 -3.40 -5.72 -13.71
C ILE A 40 -2.70 -7.07 -13.76
N THR A 41 -1.87 -7.25 -14.78
CA THR A 41 -0.95 -8.38 -14.91
C THR A 41 0.47 -7.85 -14.94
N LYS A 42 1.32 -8.32 -14.02
CA LYS A 42 2.75 -7.96 -13.97
C LYS A 42 3.62 -9.21 -14.04
N LYS A 43 4.74 -9.09 -14.75
CA LYS A 43 5.77 -10.12 -14.79
C LYS A 43 6.72 -9.93 -13.59
N ILE A 44 6.68 -10.86 -12.64
CA ILE A 44 7.50 -10.86 -11.43
C ILE A 44 8.31 -12.16 -11.40
N LYS A 45 9.65 -12.06 -11.35
CA LYS A 45 10.56 -13.22 -11.38
C LYS A 45 10.26 -14.20 -12.52
N GLY A 46 9.98 -13.68 -13.71
CA GLY A 46 9.67 -14.49 -14.90
C GLY A 46 8.24 -15.02 -14.97
N LYS A 47 7.42 -14.89 -13.92
CA LYS A 47 6.01 -15.36 -13.89
C LYS A 47 5.04 -14.20 -14.07
N ASN A 48 3.97 -14.42 -14.82
CA ASN A 48 2.85 -13.48 -14.91
C ASN A 48 1.95 -13.64 -13.69
N ILE A 49 1.79 -12.55 -12.93
CA ILE A 49 0.91 -12.48 -11.77
C ILE A 49 -0.20 -11.50 -12.11
N THR A 50 -1.43 -11.99 -12.12
CA THR A 50 -2.63 -11.19 -12.37
C THR A 50 -3.37 -10.97 -11.06
N ARG A 51 -3.75 -9.71 -10.80
CA ARG A 51 -4.62 -9.35 -9.67
C ARG A 51 -5.76 -8.45 -10.16
N ASN A 52 -6.97 -8.79 -9.72
CA ASN A 52 -8.19 -8.07 -10.04
C ASN A 52 -8.36 -6.87 -9.09
N GLY A 53 -7.52 -5.84 -9.28
CA GLY A 53 -7.66 -4.58 -8.55
C GLY A 53 -8.96 -3.87 -8.92
N THR A 54 -9.59 -3.23 -7.94
CA THR A 54 -10.74 -2.34 -8.15
C THR A 54 -10.54 -1.05 -7.35
N PRO A 55 -11.36 0.01 -7.58
CA PRO A 55 -11.28 1.22 -6.77
C PRO A 55 -11.49 0.98 -5.28
N GLU A 56 -12.34 0.00 -4.93
CA GLU A 56 -12.64 -0.39 -3.54
C GLU A 56 -11.60 -1.36 -2.96
N ARG A 57 -10.98 -2.20 -3.81
CA ARG A 57 -9.97 -3.19 -3.43
C ARG A 57 -8.79 -3.11 -4.38
N PRO A 58 -7.91 -2.11 -4.25
CA PRO A 58 -6.80 -1.94 -5.17
C PRO A 58 -5.83 -3.13 -5.10
N ALA A 59 -5.11 -3.34 -6.19
CA ALA A 59 -3.90 -4.14 -6.22
C ALA A 59 -2.69 -3.23 -6.00
N TYR A 60 -1.67 -3.74 -5.32
CA TYR A 60 -0.47 -3.01 -4.94
C TYR A 60 0.76 -3.78 -5.40
N LEU A 61 1.67 -3.08 -6.05
CA LEU A 61 3.03 -3.58 -6.21
C LEU A 61 3.80 -3.17 -4.96
N VAL A 62 4.25 -4.16 -4.20
CA VAL A 62 5.02 -3.94 -2.97
C VAL A 62 6.43 -4.45 -3.15
N LYS A 63 7.39 -3.76 -2.52
CA LYS A 63 8.80 -4.15 -2.48
C LYS A 63 9.18 -4.49 -1.05
N SER A 64 9.69 -5.68 -0.83
CA SER A 64 10.23 -6.07 0.48
C SER A 64 11.55 -5.37 0.77
N GLU A 65 11.95 -5.35 2.03
CA GLU A 65 13.25 -4.80 2.45
C GLU A 65 14.43 -5.54 1.78
N ALA A 66 14.26 -6.83 1.51
CA ALA A 66 15.22 -7.64 0.74
C ALA A 66 15.18 -7.37 -0.79
N GLY A 67 14.44 -6.36 -1.25
CA GLY A 67 14.38 -5.95 -2.65
C GLY A 67 13.46 -6.80 -3.54
N ASN A 68 12.65 -7.70 -2.98
CA ASN A 68 11.77 -8.57 -3.76
C ASN A 68 10.44 -7.86 -4.05
N LEU A 69 10.00 -7.94 -5.31
CA LEU A 69 8.69 -7.41 -5.71
C LEU A 69 7.60 -8.46 -5.53
N ALA A 70 6.42 -8.03 -5.10
CA ALA A 70 5.21 -8.84 -5.02
C ALA A 70 3.98 -8.03 -5.43
N LEU A 71 3.03 -8.69 -6.09
CA LEU A 71 1.73 -8.10 -6.43
C LEU A 71 0.66 -8.65 -5.48
N LYS A 72 0.07 -7.75 -4.68
CA LYS A 72 -0.84 -8.10 -3.57
C LYS A 72 -2.13 -7.29 -3.64
N LEU A 73 -3.26 -7.90 -3.26
CA LEU A 73 -4.51 -7.16 -3.12
C LEU A 73 -4.56 -6.44 -1.77
N HIS A 74 -5.39 -5.39 -1.69
CA HIS A 74 -5.64 -4.64 -0.47
C HIS A 74 -5.87 -5.54 0.76
N SER A 75 -6.71 -6.56 0.60
CA SER A 75 -7.09 -7.47 1.68
C SER A 75 -6.00 -8.46 2.10
N GLU A 76 -4.88 -8.52 1.38
CA GLU A 76 -3.71 -9.33 1.77
C GLU A 76 -2.64 -8.51 2.52
N LEU A 77 -2.79 -7.18 2.56
CA LEU A 77 -1.85 -6.28 3.19
C LEU A 77 -2.34 -5.86 4.58
N TYR A 78 -1.41 -5.91 5.52
CA TYR A 78 -1.58 -5.47 6.89
C TYR A 78 -0.71 -4.23 7.11
N GLY A 79 -1.23 -3.22 7.79
CA GLY A 79 -0.53 -1.95 7.99
C GLY A 79 -1.52 -0.86 8.35
N LYS A 80 -0.99 0.27 8.80
CA LYS A 80 -1.77 1.51 8.91
C LYS A 80 -1.47 2.29 7.64
N PRO A 81 -2.44 2.51 6.73
CA PRO A 81 -2.23 3.48 5.66
C PRO A 81 -1.86 4.82 6.30
N ASP A 82 -0.87 5.53 5.76
CA ASP A 82 -0.51 6.86 6.25
C ASP A 82 -1.65 7.81 5.91
N THR A 83 -2.64 7.82 6.79
CA THR A 83 -3.79 8.72 6.76
C THR A 83 -3.30 10.03 7.30
N GLY A 84 -2.54 10.79 6.50
CA GLY A 84 -1.96 12.08 6.85
C GLY A 84 -2.96 13.05 7.51
N LYS A 85 -3.14 12.90 8.82
CA LYS A 85 -3.69 13.82 9.83
C LYS A 85 -3.07 13.55 11.20
N SER A 86 -1.87 12.96 11.28
CA SER A 86 -1.05 13.07 12.48
C SER A 86 -0.15 14.30 12.32
N SER A 87 -0.67 15.42 12.82
CA SER A 87 0.04 16.63 13.26
C SER A 87 1.57 16.52 13.29
N ARG A 88 2.24 16.85 12.19
CA ARG A 88 3.50 17.57 12.26
C ARG A 88 3.16 19.05 12.08
N ALA A 89 2.83 19.70 13.19
CA ALA A 89 2.97 21.15 13.24
C ALA A 89 4.40 21.48 12.78
N PRO A 90 4.63 22.48 11.91
CA PRO A 90 5.98 23.00 11.78
C PRO A 90 6.39 23.50 13.17
N TYR A 91 7.53 23.01 13.68
CA TYR A 91 8.19 23.66 14.80
C TYR A 91 8.45 25.11 14.37
N THR A 92 7.63 26.03 14.87
CA THR A 92 7.84 27.46 14.73
C THR A 92 8.54 27.93 16.00
N GLY A 93 9.74 28.47 15.83
CA GLY A 93 10.36 29.42 16.78
C GLY A 93 10.91 28.87 18.09
N SER A 94 12.23 28.87 18.20
CA SER A 94 12.90 29.57 19.30
C SER A 94 14.22 30.10 18.78
N LEU A 95 14.17 31.35 18.33
CA LEU A 95 15.34 32.21 18.22
C LEU A 95 15.85 32.42 19.66
N GLY A 96 17.08 31.99 19.91
CA GLY A 96 17.91 32.50 21.01
C GLY A 96 18.86 33.55 20.46
#